data_AF-A0A5D4SLT0-F1
#
_entry.id   AF-A0A5D4SLT0-F1
#
_cell.length_a   1.000
_cell.length_b   1.000
_cell.length_c   1.000
_cell.angle_alpha   90.00
_cell.angle_beta   90.00
_cell.angle_gamma   90.00
#
_symmetry.space_group_name_H-M   'P 1'
#
loop_
_entity.id
_entity.type
_entity.pdbx_description
1 polymer ?
#
loop_
_entity_poly.entity_id
_entity_poly.type
_entity_poly.pdbx_seq_one_letter_code
_entity_poly.pdbx_strand_id
1 'polypeptide(L)'
;MLEFDTNLDSLATIKVIGVGGGGNNAVNRMIEHGVQGVEFIAVNTDAQALNLSKAEVKMQIGGKLTRGLGAGANPEVGKKAAEESKEQIEEALKGADMVFVTAGMGGGTGTGAAPVIAQIARDLGALTVGVVTRPFTFEGRKRAGQAAGGIASMKEAVDTLIVIPNDRLLEIVDKSTPMLEAFREADNVLRQGVQGISDLIATPGLINLDFADVKTIMSSKGSALMGIGVSSGENRAAEAAKKAVSSPLLETSIDGAQGVLMNITGGSSLSLYEVQEAADIVASASDQDVNMIFGSVINENLKDEIVVTVIATGFNEEVAAPKPARPSFGQPKQQQTHSPSLSRDRDREPKREEQSHEPPVRNSSSQSSQGEETLDIPTFLRNRNRRR
;
A
#
# COMPACT_ATOMS: atom_id res chain seq x y z
N MET A 1 -25.54 -6.63 -50.22
CA MET A 1 -25.79 -7.35 -48.96
C MET A 1 -24.87 -6.66 -47.97
N LEU A 2 -25.43 -5.81 -47.10
CA LEU A 2 -24.67 -5.13 -46.07
C LEU A 2 -24.36 -6.20 -45.01
N GLU A 3 -23.11 -6.63 -44.95
CA GLU A 3 -22.62 -7.42 -43.82
C GLU A 3 -22.70 -6.50 -42.60
N PHE A 4 -23.72 -6.75 -41.78
CA PHE A 4 -23.71 -6.30 -40.41
C PHE A 4 -22.61 -7.11 -39.74
N ASP A 5 -21.44 -6.49 -39.58
CA ASP A 5 -20.49 -6.88 -38.53
C ASP A 5 -21.26 -6.74 -37.23
N THR A 6 -21.91 -7.82 -36.80
CA THR A 6 -22.31 -8.01 -35.42
C THR A 6 -21.01 -7.96 -34.65
N ASN A 7 -20.66 -6.77 -34.14
CA ASN A 7 -19.84 -6.62 -32.95
C ASN A 7 -20.51 -7.48 -31.88
N LEU A 8 -20.12 -8.75 -31.84
CA LEU A 8 -20.18 -9.57 -30.64
C LEU A 8 -19.56 -8.70 -29.57
N ASP A 9 -20.34 -8.32 -28.56
CA ASP A 9 -19.89 -7.53 -27.41
C ASP A 9 -18.52 -8.06 -26.97
N SER A 10 -17.45 -7.37 -27.36
CA SER A 10 -16.10 -7.84 -27.07
C SER A 10 -15.92 -7.61 -25.58
N LEU A 11 -16.01 -8.69 -24.80
CA LEU A 11 -15.69 -8.68 -23.38
C LEU A 11 -14.31 -8.01 -23.22
N ALA A 12 -14.22 -7.06 -22.29
CA ALA A 12 -12.98 -6.31 -22.07
C ALA A 12 -11.83 -7.28 -21.79
N THR A 13 -10.71 -7.08 -22.48
CA THR A 13 -9.52 -7.91 -22.32
C THR A 13 -8.79 -7.49 -21.04
N ILE A 14 -8.91 -8.31 -20.00
CA ILE A 14 -8.30 -8.05 -18.69
C ILE A 14 -7.05 -8.93 -18.53
N LYS A 15 -5.92 -8.30 -18.19
CA LYS A 15 -4.68 -9.00 -17.86
C LYS A 15 -4.27 -8.76 -16.40
N VAL A 16 -3.81 -9.80 -15.72
CA VAL A 16 -3.32 -9.74 -14.34
C VAL A 16 -1.86 -10.12 -14.31
N ILE A 17 -1.02 -9.17 -13.90
CA ILE A 17 0.43 -9.32 -13.86
C ILE A 17 0.91 -9.42 -12.41
N GLY A 18 1.45 -10.57 -12.05
CA GLY A 18 2.17 -10.77 -10.79
C GLY A 18 3.63 -10.39 -10.95
N VAL A 19 4.10 -9.42 -10.17
CA VAL A 19 5.49 -8.93 -10.25
C VAL A 19 6.28 -9.31 -8.98
N GLY A 20 7.33 -10.10 -9.18
CA GLY A 20 8.20 -10.60 -8.11
C GLY A 20 7.54 -11.71 -7.27
N GLY A 21 8.14 -12.04 -6.13
CA GLY A 21 7.70 -13.18 -5.30
C GLY A 21 6.25 -13.07 -4.80
N GLY A 22 5.91 -11.95 -4.15
CA GLY A 22 4.55 -11.74 -3.62
C GLY A 22 3.48 -11.66 -4.72
N GLY A 23 3.77 -10.96 -5.82
CA GLY A 23 2.85 -10.89 -6.95
C GLY A 23 2.62 -12.26 -7.61
N ASN A 24 3.70 -13.05 -7.80
CA ASN A 24 3.60 -14.40 -8.35
C ASN A 24 2.78 -15.34 -7.44
N ASN A 25 2.92 -15.21 -6.12
CA ASN A 25 2.11 -16.00 -5.18
C ASN A 25 0.63 -15.64 -5.26
N ALA A 26 0.30 -14.34 -5.32
CA ALA A 26 -1.06 -13.87 -5.50
C ALA A 26 -1.68 -14.37 -6.82
N VAL A 27 -0.94 -14.31 -7.93
CA VAL A 27 -1.39 -14.86 -9.23
C VAL A 27 -1.62 -16.36 -9.15
N ASN A 28 -0.69 -17.12 -8.57
CA ASN A 28 -0.87 -18.56 -8.37
C ASN A 28 -2.15 -18.85 -7.58
N ARG A 29 -2.44 -18.03 -6.56
CA ARG A 29 -3.64 -18.17 -5.73
C ARG A 29 -4.91 -17.84 -6.49
N MET A 30 -4.90 -16.81 -7.35
CA MET A 30 -6.03 -16.48 -8.24
C MET A 30 -6.36 -17.65 -9.17
N ILE A 31 -5.32 -18.28 -9.74
CA ILE A 31 -5.47 -19.45 -10.62
C ILE A 31 -6.01 -20.66 -9.84
N GLU A 32 -5.49 -20.93 -8.64
CA GLU A 32 -5.98 -22.01 -7.77
C GLU A 32 -7.45 -21.86 -7.38
N HIS A 33 -7.90 -20.62 -7.18
CA HIS A 33 -9.29 -20.29 -6.86
C HIS A 33 -10.18 -20.16 -8.10
N GLY A 34 -9.63 -20.36 -9.29
CA GLY A 34 -10.39 -20.41 -10.54
C GLY A 34 -10.95 -19.06 -10.97
N VAL A 35 -10.28 -17.95 -10.70
CA VAL A 35 -10.67 -16.64 -11.26
C VAL A 35 -10.73 -16.73 -12.79
N GLN A 36 -11.87 -16.37 -13.38
CA GLN A 36 -12.16 -16.52 -14.81
C GLN A 36 -12.05 -15.20 -15.56
N GLY A 37 -11.96 -15.27 -16.90
CA GLY A 37 -12.07 -14.09 -17.77
C GLY A 37 -10.87 -13.14 -17.70
N VAL A 38 -9.73 -13.60 -17.18
CA VAL A 38 -8.49 -12.82 -17.09
C VAL A 38 -7.29 -13.63 -17.60
N GLU A 39 -6.35 -12.96 -18.26
CA GLU A 39 -5.07 -13.56 -18.67
C GLU A 39 -4.03 -13.34 -17.58
N PHE A 40 -3.41 -14.42 -17.10
CA PHE A 40 -2.39 -14.35 -16.04
C PHE A 40 -0.97 -14.30 -16.59
N ILE A 41 -0.21 -13.30 -16.15
CA ILE A 41 1.20 -13.10 -16.49
C ILE A 41 2.01 -13.08 -15.19
N ALA A 42 3.03 -13.94 -15.09
CA ALA A 42 3.99 -13.90 -13.99
C ALA A 42 5.31 -13.28 -14.47
N VAL A 43 5.79 -12.26 -13.76
CA VAL A 43 7.01 -11.51 -14.10
C VAL A 43 7.99 -11.57 -12.94
N ASN A 44 9.19 -12.09 -13.17
CA ASN A 44 10.19 -12.16 -12.11
C ASN A 44 11.63 -12.10 -12.63
N THR A 45 12.55 -11.63 -11.78
CA THR A 45 14.00 -11.74 -12.02
C THR A 45 14.58 -13.06 -11.51
N ASP A 46 13.84 -13.76 -10.65
CA ASP A 46 14.18 -15.08 -10.12
C ASP A 46 13.55 -16.18 -10.98
N ALA A 47 14.38 -16.95 -11.67
CA ALA A 47 13.94 -18.01 -12.56
C ALA A 47 13.37 -19.23 -11.80
N GLN A 48 13.86 -19.50 -10.58
CA GLN A 48 13.35 -20.61 -9.77
C GLN A 48 11.92 -20.33 -9.33
N ALA A 49 11.66 -19.13 -8.84
CA ALA A 49 10.31 -18.70 -8.46
C ALA A 49 9.36 -18.69 -9.67
N LEU A 50 9.84 -18.29 -10.85
CA LEU A 50 9.03 -18.25 -12.07
C LEU A 50 8.65 -19.66 -12.57
N ASN A 51 9.54 -20.65 -12.44
CA ASN A 51 9.24 -22.03 -12.81
C ASN A 51 8.08 -22.63 -12.00
N LEU A 52 7.92 -22.20 -10.74
CA LEU A 52 6.82 -22.59 -9.87
C LEU A 52 5.50 -21.86 -10.16
N SER A 53 5.50 -20.87 -11.06
CA SER A 53 4.28 -20.16 -11.41
C SER A 53 3.30 -21.07 -12.18
N LYS A 54 2.02 -20.88 -11.90
CA LYS A 54 0.90 -21.53 -12.62
C LYS A 54 0.37 -20.67 -13.77
N ALA A 55 0.86 -19.44 -13.93
CA ALA A 55 0.47 -18.54 -15.01
C ALA A 55 0.82 -19.13 -16.38
N GLU A 56 -0.03 -18.86 -17.36
CA GLU A 56 0.17 -19.28 -18.75
C GLU A 56 1.39 -18.57 -19.36
N VAL A 57 1.52 -17.28 -19.08
CA VAL A 57 2.63 -16.46 -19.52
C VAL A 57 3.62 -16.27 -18.38
N LYS A 58 4.86 -16.70 -18.60
CA LYS A 58 5.97 -16.58 -17.64
C LYS A 58 7.08 -15.75 -18.26
N MET A 59 7.33 -14.58 -17.69
CA MET A 59 8.31 -13.63 -18.19
C MET A 59 9.46 -13.46 -17.20
N GLN A 60 10.64 -13.90 -17.61
CA GLN A 60 11.86 -13.61 -16.88
C GLN A 60 12.41 -12.25 -17.34
N ILE A 61 12.57 -11.32 -16.40
CA ILE A 61 13.13 -9.99 -16.68
C ILE A 61 14.56 -9.86 -16.14
N GLY A 62 15.37 -8.99 -16.76
CA GLY A 62 16.74 -8.73 -16.33
C GLY A 62 17.67 -9.94 -16.39
N GLY A 63 17.49 -10.81 -17.39
CA GLY A 63 18.28 -12.05 -17.53
C GLY A 63 19.78 -11.80 -17.58
N LYS A 64 20.22 -10.70 -18.21
CA LYS A 64 21.64 -10.32 -18.26
C LYS A 64 22.12 -9.76 -16.92
N LEU A 65 21.28 -8.97 -16.26
CA LEU A 65 21.60 -8.28 -15.01
C LEU A 65 21.68 -9.22 -13.80
N THR A 66 20.70 -10.10 -13.64
CA THR A 66 20.55 -10.94 -12.43
C THR A 66 21.01 -12.37 -12.65
N ARG A 67 21.19 -12.80 -13.90
CA ARG A 67 21.45 -14.20 -14.28
C ARG A 67 20.38 -15.16 -13.74
N GLY A 68 19.16 -14.67 -13.53
CA GLY A 68 18.04 -15.45 -13.01
C GLY A 68 18.05 -15.68 -11.49
N LEU A 69 18.91 -14.98 -10.75
CA LEU A 69 19.09 -15.15 -9.29
C LEU A 69 18.27 -14.14 -8.45
N GLY A 70 17.42 -13.35 -9.09
CA GLY A 70 16.63 -12.32 -8.42
C GLY A 70 17.35 -10.98 -8.21
N ALA A 71 16.60 -9.99 -7.72
CA ALA A 71 17.08 -8.62 -7.53
C ALA A 71 17.80 -8.33 -6.19
N GLY A 72 18.00 -9.36 -5.34
CA GLY A 72 18.73 -9.21 -4.08
C GLY A 72 18.17 -8.16 -3.10
N ALA A 73 16.84 -8.01 -3.05
CA ALA A 73 16.14 -6.97 -2.27
C ALA A 73 16.57 -5.52 -2.62
N ASN A 74 17.07 -5.29 -3.84
CA ASN A 74 17.42 -3.98 -4.35
C ASN A 74 16.40 -3.50 -5.42
N PRO A 75 15.57 -2.48 -5.11
CA PRO A 75 14.60 -1.93 -6.06
C PRO A 75 15.23 -1.43 -7.36
N GLU A 76 16.42 -0.83 -7.32
CA GLU A 76 17.10 -0.32 -8.52
C GLU A 76 17.46 -1.44 -9.51
N VAL A 77 17.78 -2.64 -8.99
CA VAL A 77 18.02 -3.82 -9.83
C VAL A 77 16.72 -4.29 -10.46
N GLY A 78 15.61 -4.28 -9.71
CA GLY A 78 14.28 -4.61 -10.23
C GLY A 78 13.83 -3.65 -11.34
N LYS A 79 14.06 -2.34 -11.13
CA LYS A 79 13.75 -1.30 -12.11
C LYS A 79 14.53 -1.50 -13.41
N LYS A 80 15.86 -1.61 -13.32
CA LYS A 80 16.73 -1.85 -14.49
C LYS A 80 16.41 -3.14 -15.21
N ALA A 81 16.01 -4.19 -14.48
CA ALA A 81 15.58 -5.45 -15.08
C ALA A 81 14.30 -5.29 -15.91
N ALA A 82 13.34 -4.48 -15.45
CA ALA A 82 12.14 -4.18 -16.22
C ALA A 82 12.44 -3.31 -17.45
N GLU A 83 13.31 -2.31 -17.30
CA GLU A 83 13.78 -1.46 -18.41
C GLU A 83 14.51 -2.29 -19.49
N GLU A 84 15.36 -3.26 -19.09
CA GLU A 84 16.03 -4.19 -20.00
C GLU A 84 15.04 -5.01 -20.84
N SER A 85 13.91 -5.38 -20.24
CA SER A 85 12.88 -6.24 -20.84
C SER A 85 11.66 -5.46 -21.35
N LYS A 86 11.78 -4.14 -21.58
CA LYS A 86 10.65 -3.28 -21.94
C LYS A 86 9.84 -3.79 -23.14
N GLU A 87 10.51 -4.16 -24.24
CA GLU A 87 9.87 -4.64 -25.46
C GLU A 87 9.04 -5.92 -25.21
N GLN A 88 9.53 -6.81 -24.36
CA GLN A 88 8.83 -8.05 -23.99
C GLN A 88 7.58 -7.75 -23.16
N ILE A 89 7.68 -6.78 -22.25
CA ILE A 89 6.57 -6.31 -21.43
C ILE A 89 5.50 -5.64 -22.30
N GLU A 90 5.90 -4.77 -23.23
CA GLU A 90 5.00 -4.12 -24.19
C GLU A 90 4.22 -5.14 -25.03
N GLU A 91 4.90 -6.14 -25.58
CA GLU A 91 4.25 -7.17 -26.41
C GLU A 91 3.28 -8.03 -25.60
N ALA A 92 3.64 -8.39 -24.36
CA ALA A 92 2.75 -9.15 -23.49
C ALA A 92 1.50 -8.36 -23.06
N LEU A 93 1.58 -7.02 -23.00
CA LEU A 93 0.49 -6.16 -22.56
C LEU A 93 -0.41 -5.64 -23.68
N LYS A 94 0.03 -5.80 -24.93
CA LYS A 94 -0.67 -5.30 -26.09
C LYS A 94 -2.10 -5.87 -26.18
N GLY A 95 -3.04 -4.99 -26.49
CA GLY A 95 -4.46 -5.33 -26.64
C GLY A 95 -5.23 -5.48 -25.31
N ALA A 96 -4.60 -5.20 -24.16
CA ALA A 96 -5.32 -5.17 -22.88
C ALA A 96 -6.15 -3.88 -22.76
N ASP A 97 -7.44 -4.02 -22.45
CA ASP A 97 -8.30 -2.89 -22.06
C ASP A 97 -8.03 -2.48 -20.61
N MET A 98 -7.71 -3.47 -19.77
CA MET A 98 -7.42 -3.30 -18.36
C MET A 98 -6.27 -4.18 -17.90
N VAL A 99 -5.38 -3.61 -17.07
CA VAL A 99 -4.23 -4.31 -16.52
C VAL A 99 -4.20 -4.15 -15.00
N PHE A 100 -4.23 -5.29 -14.30
CA PHE A 100 -3.93 -5.35 -12.87
C PHE A 100 -2.45 -5.64 -12.66
N VAL A 101 -1.76 -4.77 -11.94
CA VAL A 101 -0.36 -4.99 -11.53
C VAL A 101 -0.33 -5.31 -10.04
N THR A 102 -0.07 -6.57 -9.71
CA THR A 102 0.00 -7.06 -8.32
C THR A 102 1.44 -7.31 -7.87
N ALA A 103 1.82 -6.75 -6.72
CA ALA A 103 3.17 -6.87 -6.19
C ALA A 103 3.24 -6.70 -4.66
N GLY A 104 4.19 -7.41 -4.04
CA GLY A 104 4.57 -7.15 -2.65
C GLY A 104 5.66 -6.07 -2.57
N MET A 105 5.38 -4.97 -1.89
CA MET A 105 6.31 -3.85 -1.76
C MET A 105 7.34 -4.07 -0.65
N GLY A 106 8.53 -3.51 -0.82
CA GLY A 106 9.65 -3.65 0.12
C GLY A 106 10.68 -4.71 -0.28
N GLY A 107 10.42 -5.47 -1.34
CA GLY A 107 11.41 -6.33 -2.00
C GLY A 107 12.25 -5.58 -3.06
N GLY A 108 12.96 -6.32 -3.90
CA GLY A 108 13.70 -5.76 -5.05
C GLY A 108 12.86 -5.73 -6.32
N THR A 109 12.43 -6.90 -6.80
CA THR A 109 11.71 -7.03 -8.07
C THR A 109 10.36 -6.31 -8.05
N GLY A 110 9.47 -6.63 -7.10
CA GLY A 110 8.14 -6.01 -7.03
C GLY A 110 8.23 -4.48 -6.92
N THR A 111 8.99 -3.99 -5.94
CA THR A 111 9.15 -2.55 -5.69
C THR A 111 9.72 -1.76 -6.88
N GLY A 112 10.67 -2.34 -7.61
CA GLY A 112 11.35 -1.64 -8.71
C GLY A 112 10.72 -1.85 -10.09
N ALA A 113 10.25 -3.06 -10.38
CA ALA A 113 9.72 -3.43 -11.69
C ALA A 113 8.24 -3.09 -11.86
N ALA A 114 7.43 -3.19 -10.79
CA ALA A 114 6.00 -2.97 -10.89
C ALA A 114 5.63 -1.55 -11.40
N PRO A 115 6.28 -0.45 -10.94
CA PRO A 115 6.00 0.88 -11.48
C PRO A 115 6.33 1.01 -12.97
N VAL A 116 7.41 0.37 -13.42
CA VAL A 116 7.81 0.38 -14.84
C VAL A 116 6.77 -0.36 -15.69
N ILE A 117 6.32 -1.53 -15.23
CA ILE A 117 5.30 -2.34 -15.92
C ILE A 117 3.96 -1.59 -15.95
N ALA A 118 3.56 -0.98 -14.84
CA ALA A 118 2.35 -0.16 -14.77
C ALA A 118 2.39 1.01 -15.75
N GLN A 119 3.51 1.73 -15.81
CA GLN A 119 3.67 2.84 -16.74
C GLN A 119 3.55 2.37 -18.20
N ILE A 120 4.15 1.23 -18.54
CA ILE A 120 4.02 0.65 -19.89
C ILE A 120 2.55 0.32 -20.21
N ALA A 121 1.82 -0.30 -19.29
CA ALA A 121 0.40 -0.60 -19.48
C ALA A 121 -0.43 0.66 -19.74
N ARG A 122 -0.16 1.73 -18.97
CA ARG A 122 -0.83 3.02 -19.09
C ARG A 122 -0.48 3.73 -20.40
N ASP A 123 0.77 3.69 -20.82
CA ASP A 123 1.24 4.26 -22.10
C ASP A 123 0.61 3.55 -23.31
N LEU A 124 0.28 2.26 -23.17
CA LEU A 124 -0.46 1.46 -24.17
C LEU A 124 -1.97 1.76 -24.17
N GLY A 125 -2.47 2.57 -23.22
CA GLY A 125 -3.87 2.99 -23.14
C GLY A 125 -4.77 2.09 -22.29
N ALA A 126 -4.21 1.10 -21.58
CA ALA A 126 -4.98 0.24 -20.70
C ALA A 126 -5.32 0.95 -19.39
N LEU A 127 -6.53 0.72 -18.86
CA LEU A 127 -6.89 1.12 -17.50
C LEU A 127 -6.01 0.33 -16.52
N THR A 128 -5.10 1.03 -15.85
CA THR A 128 -4.05 0.38 -15.06
C THR A 128 -4.34 0.49 -13.57
N VAL A 129 -4.57 -0.65 -12.92
CA VAL A 129 -4.85 -0.74 -11.48
C VAL A 129 -3.71 -1.45 -10.76
N GLY A 130 -3.06 -0.76 -9.83
CA GLY A 130 -2.07 -1.37 -8.94
C GLY A 130 -2.75 -1.96 -7.72
N VAL A 131 -2.46 -3.22 -7.37
CA VAL A 131 -2.92 -3.85 -6.13
C VAL A 131 -1.71 -4.38 -5.37
N VAL A 132 -1.30 -3.67 -4.32
CA VAL A 132 0.04 -3.88 -3.73
C VAL A 132 -0.02 -4.00 -2.22
N THR A 133 0.86 -4.80 -1.63
CA THR A 133 0.95 -4.94 -0.17
C THR A 133 2.08 -4.12 0.43
N ARG A 134 1.83 -3.50 1.60
CA ARG A 134 2.90 -3.01 2.49
C ARG A 134 3.41 -4.19 3.33
N PRO A 135 4.73 -4.27 3.59
CA PRO A 135 5.29 -5.36 4.40
C PRO A 135 4.78 -5.30 5.84
N PHE A 136 4.80 -6.43 6.53
CA PHE A 136 4.54 -6.47 7.97
C PHE A 136 5.61 -5.68 8.74
N THR A 137 5.24 -5.09 9.88
CA THR A 137 6.18 -4.37 10.75
C THR A 137 7.37 -5.25 11.18
N PHE A 138 7.14 -6.56 11.37
CA PHE A 138 8.21 -7.50 11.75
C PHE A 138 9.26 -7.75 10.67
N GLU A 139 8.98 -7.43 9.39
CA GLU A 139 9.94 -7.58 8.30
C GLU A 139 11.04 -6.50 8.34
N GLY A 140 10.86 -5.48 9.17
CA GLY A 140 11.87 -4.49 9.52
C GLY A 140 11.82 -3.20 8.72
N ARG A 141 12.41 -2.15 9.29
CA ARG A 141 12.36 -0.76 8.76
C ARG A 141 12.92 -0.61 7.35
N LYS A 142 13.91 -1.43 6.97
CA LYS A 142 14.50 -1.37 5.63
C LYS A 142 13.46 -1.70 4.55
N ARG A 143 12.68 -2.78 4.73
CA ARG A 143 11.60 -3.13 3.79
C ARG A 143 10.51 -2.08 3.78
N ALA A 144 10.10 -1.57 4.95
CA ALA A 144 9.10 -0.50 5.04
C ALA A 144 9.54 0.78 4.29
N GLY A 145 10.80 1.20 4.43
CA GLY A 145 11.34 2.35 3.71
C GLY A 145 11.38 2.15 2.19
N GLN A 146 11.78 0.95 1.74
CA GLN A 146 11.75 0.59 0.31
C GLN A 146 10.31 0.55 -0.22
N ALA A 147 9.37 0.00 0.56
CA ALA A 147 7.97 -0.08 0.18
C ALA A 147 7.34 1.30 0.01
N ALA A 148 7.63 2.25 0.91
CA ALA A 148 7.12 3.62 0.78
C ALA A 148 7.56 4.29 -0.54
N GLY A 149 8.84 4.13 -0.92
CA GLY A 149 9.35 4.64 -2.21
C GLY A 149 8.71 3.95 -3.43
N GLY A 150 8.52 2.63 -3.35
CA GLY A 150 7.84 1.87 -4.41
C GLY A 150 6.37 2.24 -4.58
N ILE A 151 5.64 2.46 -3.47
CA ILE A 151 4.24 2.89 -3.48
C ILE A 151 4.10 4.29 -4.09
N ALA A 152 4.99 5.22 -3.73
CA ALA A 152 5.01 6.55 -4.33
C ALA A 152 5.21 6.48 -5.85
N SER A 153 6.18 5.66 -6.29
CA SER A 153 6.45 5.45 -7.72
C SER A 153 5.29 4.76 -8.45
N MET A 154 4.65 3.76 -7.82
CA MET A 154 3.47 3.09 -8.37
C MET A 154 2.32 4.07 -8.59
N LYS A 155 2.08 4.96 -7.62
CA LYS A 155 0.96 5.90 -7.67
C LYS A 155 1.06 6.86 -8.86
N GLU A 156 2.27 7.23 -9.28
CA GLU A 156 2.49 8.04 -10.48
C GLU A 156 2.28 7.24 -11.78
N ALA A 157 2.43 5.91 -11.71
CA ALA A 157 2.41 5.01 -12.87
C ALA A 157 1.04 4.33 -13.14
N VAL A 158 0.08 4.42 -12.21
CA VAL A 158 -1.24 3.78 -12.32
C VAL A 158 -2.37 4.81 -12.34
N ASP A 159 -3.55 4.38 -12.79
CA ASP A 159 -4.78 5.19 -12.68
C ASP A 159 -5.37 5.12 -11.27
N THR A 160 -5.33 3.93 -10.66
CA THR A 160 -5.75 3.67 -9.28
C THR A 160 -4.79 2.71 -8.60
N LEU A 161 -4.40 3.02 -7.36
CA LEU A 161 -3.54 2.21 -6.51
C LEU A 161 -4.28 1.76 -5.25
N ILE A 162 -4.56 0.46 -5.15
CA ILE A 162 -5.06 -0.19 -3.94
C ILE A 162 -3.86 -0.64 -3.11
N VAL A 163 -3.74 -0.10 -1.90
CA VAL A 163 -2.66 -0.44 -0.97
C VAL A 163 -3.20 -1.26 0.18
N ILE A 164 -2.71 -2.49 0.32
CA ILE A 164 -3.10 -3.41 1.39
C ILE A 164 -2.04 -3.41 2.49
N PRO A 165 -2.32 -2.87 3.68
CA PRO A 165 -1.40 -2.94 4.81
C PRO A 165 -1.40 -4.35 5.45
N ASN A 166 -0.30 -5.10 5.29
CA ASN A 166 -0.23 -6.46 5.86
C ASN A 166 -0.41 -6.47 7.38
N ASP A 167 -0.02 -5.42 8.10
CA ASP A 167 -0.26 -5.34 9.55
C ASP A 167 -1.75 -5.41 9.93
N ARG A 168 -2.67 -4.99 9.05
CA ARG A 168 -4.12 -5.10 9.31
C ARG A 168 -4.62 -6.52 9.20
N LEU A 169 -3.90 -7.39 8.49
CA LEU A 169 -4.22 -8.82 8.46
C LEU A 169 -4.03 -9.45 9.84
N LEU A 170 -3.12 -8.93 10.66
CA LEU A 170 -2.90 -9.39 12.04
C LEU A 170 -4.09 -9.10 12.97
N GLU A 171 -4.97 -8.17 12.60
CA GLU A 171 -6.21 -7.87 13.34
C GLU A 171 -7.34 -8.83 12.98
N ILE A 172 -7.24 -9.47 11.81
CA ILE A 172 -8.25 -10.37 11.25
C ILE A 172 -7.95 -11.83 11.62
N VAL A 173 -6.67 -12.19 11.71
CA VAL A 173 -6.23 -13.57 12.02
C VAL A 173 -6.06 -13.81 13.52
N ASP A 174 -6.19 -15.07 13.93
CA ASP A 174 -5.97 -15.47 15.33
C ASP A 174 -4.52 -15.26 15.77
N LYS A 175 -4.30 -14.96 17.06
CA LYS A 175 -2.95 -14.75 17.62
C LYS A 175 -2.02 -15.95 17.50
N SER A 176 -2.57 -17.15 17.29
CA SER A 176 -1.83 -18.40 17.09
C SER A 176 -1.50 -18.70 15.62
N THR A 177 -1.92 -17.83 14.69
CA THR A 177 -1.74 -18.03 13.25
C THR A 177 -0.25 -18.11 12.90
N PRO A 178 0.22 -19.21 12.28
CA PRO A 178 1.59 -19.34 11.82
C PRO A 178 1.94 -18.30 10.75
N MET A 179 3.22 -17.93 10.66
CA MET A 179 3.71 -16.94 9.68
C MET A 179 3.35 -17.28 8.24
N LEU A 180 3.40 -18.57 7.85
CA LEU A 180 3.05 -19.00 6.50
C LEU A 180 1.57 -18.73 6.18
N GLU A 181 0.70 -18.88 7.17
CA GLU A 181 -0.73 -18.61 7.03
C GLU A 181 -1.01 -17.11 6.97
N ALA A 182 -0.29 -16.28 7.74
CA ALA A 182 -0.38 -14.83 7.63
C ALA A 182 0.00 -14.31 6.22
N PHE A 183 1.04 -14.85 5.58
CA PHE A 183 1.35 -14.51 4.19
C PHE A 183 0.30 -15.00 3.21
N ARG A 184 -0.30 -16.18 3.44
CA ARG A 184 -1.42 -16.66 2.63
C ARG A 184 -2.64 -15.75 2.72
N GLU A 185 -2.89 -15.16 3.89
CA GLU A 185 -3.96 -14.16 4.01
C GLU A 185 -3.66 -12.89 3.22
N ALA A 186 -2.40 -12.45 3.15
CA ALA A 186 -2.02 -11.35 2.27
C ALA A 186 -2.28 -11.67 0.80
N ASP A 187 -1.92 -12.89 0.36
CA ASP A 187 -2.20 -13.38 -0.99
C ASP A 187 -3.72 -13.48 -1.27
N ASN A 188 -4.51 -13.91 -0.27
CA ASN A 188 -5.97 -13.99 -0.37
C ASN A 188 -6.60 -12.59 -0.53
N VAL A 189 -6.13 -11.59 0.20
CA VAL A 189 -6.63 -10.21 0.07
C VAL A 189 -6.24 -9.61 -1.28
N LEU A 190 -5.03 -9.86 -1.77
CA LEU A 190 -4.62 -9.47 -3.14
C LEU A 190 -5.54 -10.11 -4.20
N ARG A 191 -5.82 -11.41 -4.06
CA ARG A 191 -6.79 -12.12 -4.90
C ARG A 191 -8.16 -11.46 -4.85
N GLN A 192 -8.69 -11.18 -3.67
CA GLN A 192 -10.02 -10.57 -3.52
C GLN A 192 -10.09 -9.17 -4.13
N GLY A 193 -9.01 -8.38 -4.07
CA GLY A 193 -8.97 -7.06 -4.71
C GLY A 193 -9.04 -7.11 -6.24
N VAL A 194 -8.31 -8.05 -6.85
CA VAL A 194 -8.39 -8.25 -8.31
C VAL A 194 -9.73 -8.87 -8.69
N GLN A 195 -10.12 -9.95 -8.01
CA GLN A 195 -11.35 -10.69 -8.29
C GLN A 195 -12.60 -9.81 -8.11
N GLY A 196 -12.62 -8.98 -7.07
CA GLY A 196 -13.74 -8.09 -6.78
C GLY A 196 -14.08 -7.15 -7.93
N ILE A 197 -13.08 -6.76 -8.73
CA ILE A 197 -13.29 -5.91 -9.91
C ILE A 197 -13.43 -6.75 -11.17
N SER A 198 -12.60 -7.78 -11.36
CA SER A 198 -12.64 -8.59 -12.59
C SER A 198 -13.97 -9.34 -12.74
N ASP A 199 -14.55 -9.85 -11.66
CA ASP A 199 -15.80 -10.61 -11.72
C ASP A 199 -16.98 -9.73 -12.17
N LEU A 200 -16.94 -8.42 -11.92
CA LEU A 200 -17.99 -7.48 -12.35
C LEU A 200 -18.00 -7.21 -13.86
N ILE A 201 -16.88 -7.48 -14.54
CA ILE A 201 -16.67 -7.14 -15.95
C ILE A 201 -16.58 -8.42 -16.80
N ALA A 202 -15.82 -9.40 -16.31
CA ALA A 202 -15.43 -10.58 -17.06
C ALA A 202 -16.42 -11.75 -16.91
N THR A 203 -17.18 -11.77 -15.81
CA THR A 203 -18.12 -12.86 -15.51
C THR A 203 -19.55 -12.36 -15.67
N PRO A 204 -20.43 -13.12 -16.33
CA PRO A 204 -21.86 -12.80 -16.35
C PRO A 204 -22.45 -12.83 -14.93
N GLY A 205 -22.79 -11.67 -14.40
CA GLY A 205 -23.57 -11.46 -13.18
C GLY A 205 -25.06 -11.19 -13.46
N LEU A 206 -25.84 -11.11 -12.39
CA LEU A 206 -27.26 -10.71 -12.43
C LEU A 206 -27.42 -9.23 -12.78
N ILE A 207 -26.47 -8.42 -12.29
CA ILE A 207 -26.35 -6.98 -12.55
C ILE A 207 -24.91 -6.78 -12.98
N ASN A 208 -24.69 -6.73 -14.28
CA ASN A 208 -23.39 -6.43 -14.87
C ASN A 208 -23.17 -4.93 -14.88
N LEU A 209 -21.94 -4.54 -14.59
CA LEU A 209 -21.46 -3.19 -14.85
C LEU A 209 -20.79 -3.18 -16.21
N ASP A 210 -20.94 -2.08 -16.95
CA ASP A 210 -20.15 -1.92 -18.16
C ASP A 210 -18.71 -1.49 -17.81
N PHE A 211 -17.79 -1.70 -18.75
CA PHE A 211 -16.40 -1.31 -18.55
C PHE A 211 -16.23 0.22 -18.42
N ALA A 212 -17.15 1.00 -18.99
CA ALA A 212 -17.08 2.46 -18.97
C ALA A 212 -17.39 3.03 -17.57
N ASP A 213 -18.30 2.40 -16.82
CA ASP A 213 -18.63 2.72 -15.43
C ASP A 213 -17.43 2.47 -14.53
N VAL A 214 -16.80 1.29 -14.65
CA VAL A 214 -15.57 0.96 -13.90
C VAL A 214 -14.45 1.93 -14.26
N LYS A 215 -14.28 2.23 -15.55
CA LYS A 215 -13.29 3.21 -16.01
C LYS A 215 -13.56 4.59 -15.44
N THR A 216 -14.81 5.02 -15.33
CA THR A 216 -15.19 6.33 -14.77
C THR A 216 -14.84 6.45 -13.30
N ILE A 217 -15.05 5.38 -12.52
CA ILE A 217 -14.70 5.34 -11.10
C ILE A 217 -13.19 5.22 -10.89
N MET A 218 -12.48 4.43 -11.70
CA MET A 218 -11.07 4.09 -11.43
C MET A 218 -10.04 4.91 -12.21
N SER A 219 -10.45 5.73 -13.18
CA SER A 219 -9.50 6.54 -13.96
C SER A 219 -8.94 7.71 -13.15
N SER A 220 -7.60 7.77 -13.04
CA SER A 220 -6.86 8.89 -12.46
C SER A 220 -7.32 9.31 -11.05
N LYS A 221 -7.69 8.34 -10.21
CA LYS A 221 -8.15 8.59 -8.82
C LYS A 221 -7.04 8.49 -7.78
N GLY A 222 -5.86 8.03 -8.16
CA GLY A 222 -4.72 7.92 -7.25
C GLY A 222 -4.94 6.79 -6.25
N SER A 223 -5.03 7.11 -4.95
CA SER A 223 -5.11 6.11 -3.89
C SER A 223 -6.53 5.55 -3.73
N ALA A 224 -6.64 4.24 -3.54
CA ALA A 224 -7.88 3.53 -3.25
C ALA A 224 -7.74 2.60 -2.05
N LEU A 225 -8.86 2.38 -1.37
CA LEU A 225 -8.98 1.50 -0.22
C LEU A 225 -10.00 0.40 -0.53
N MET A 226 -9.79 -0.77 0.06
CA MET A 226 -10.65 -1.92 -0.13
C MET A 226 -11.13 -2.45 1.21
N GLY A 227 -12.43 -2.70 1.32
CA GLY A 227 -13.07 -3.36 2.45
C GLY A 227 -13.78 -4.63 1.99
N ILE A 228 -13.69 -5.68 2.79
CA ILE A 228 -14.30 -6.98 2.47
C ILE A 228 -15.11 -7.44 3.67
N GLY A 229 -16.34 -7.87 3.42
CA GLY A 229 -17.21 -8.45 4.42
C GLY A 229 -17.81 -9.77 3.93
N VAL A 230 -17.78 -10.78 4.79
CA VAL A 230 -18.39 -12.09 4.53
C VAL A 230 -19.41 -12.39 5.62
N SER A 231 -20.58 -12.87 5.23
CA SER A 231 -21.62 -13.27 6.17
C SER A 231 -22.53 -14.35 5.58
N SER A 232 -23.26 -15.03 6.46
CA SER A 232 -24.22 -16.09 6.15
C SER A 232 -25.42 -16.02 7.10
N GLY A 233 -26.52 -16.70 6.77
CA GLY A 233 -27.77 -16.68 7.54
C GLY A 233 -28.77 -15.60 7.10
N GLU A 234 -29.72 -15.26 7.97
CA GLU A 234 -30.93 -14.49 7.63
C GLU A 234 -30.67 -13.02 7.29
N ASN A 235 -29.68 -12.38 7.92
CA ASN A 235 -29.27 -10.98 7.68
C ASN A 235 -27.89 -10.88 7.00
N ARG A 236 -27.54 -11.89 6.19
CA ARG A 236 -26.20 -12.01 5.62
C ARG A 236 -25.78 -10.80 4.78
N ALA A 237 -26.68 -10.23 3.99
CA ALA A 237 -26.36 -9.08 3.14
C ALA A 237 -26.02 -7.84 3.97
N ALA A 238 -26.88 -7.47 4.91
CA ALA A 238 -26.65 -6.35 5.82
C ALA A 238 -25.37 -6.50 6.63
N GLU A 239 -25.14 -7.68 7.21
CA GLU A 239 -23.96 -7.93 8.03
C GLU A 239 -22.67 -7.98 7.20
N ALA A 240 -22.71 -8.51 5.97
CA ALA A 240 -21.57 -8.46 5.06
C ALA A 240 -21.24 -7.01 4.65
N ALA A 241 -22.24 -6.21 4.31
CA ALA A 241 -22.05 -4.80 3.98
C ALA A 241 -21.45 -4.01 5.16
N LYS A 242 -21.97 -4.19 6.38
CA LYS A 242 -21.42 -3.57 7.60
C LYS A 242 -19.96 -3.96 7.82
N LYS A 243 -19.63 -5.25 7.69
CA LYS A 243 -18.24 -5.73 7.82
C LYS A 243 -17.32 -5.15 6.75
N ALA A 244 -17.82 -4.96 5.53
CA ALA A 244 -17.05 -4.38 4.44
C ALA A 244 -16.72 -2.91 4.72
N VAL A 245 -17.69 -2.09 5.13
CA VAL A 245 -17.46 -0.66 5.44
C VAL A 245 -16.68 -0.43 6.73
N SER A 246 -16.69 -1.39 7.66
CA SER A 246 -15.90 -1.35 8.89
C SER A 246 -14.64 -2.21 8.82
N SER A 247 -14.20 -2.60 7.63
CA SER A 247 -13.09 -3.52 7.45
C SER A 247 -11.77 -2.88 7.92
N PRO A 248 -10.91 -3.57 8.68
CA PRO A 248 -9.58 -3.07 9.06
C PRO A 248 -8.68 -2.71 7.86
N LEU A 249 -9.00 -3.22 6.68
CA LEU A 249 -8.30 -2.93 5.43
C LEU A 249 -8.58 -1.50 4.92
N LEU A 250 -9.69 -0.90 5.34
CA LEU A 250 -9.99 0.52 5.13
C LEU A 250 -9.20 1.32 6.18
N GLU A 251 -7.95 1.69 5.87
CA GLU A 251 -7.10 2.50 6.78
C GLU A 251 -7.76 3.84 7.20
N THR A 252 -8.71 4.32 6.40
CA THR A 252 -9.52 5.52 6.61
C THR A 252 -10.98 5.15 6.40
N SER A 253 -11.89 5.95 6.98
CA SER A 253 -13.33 5.83 6.70
C SER A 253 -13.59 5.88 5.19
N ILE A 254 -14.65 5.21 4.75
CA ILE A 254 -15.16 5.35 3.37
C ILE A 254 -15.76 6.74 3.12
N ASP A 255 -16.14 7.45 4.20
CA ASP A 255 -16.48 8.87 4.21
C ASP A 255 -15.32 9.71 3.67
N GLY A 256 -15.57 10.53 2.64
CA GLY A 256 -14.56 11.28 1.89
C GLY A 256 -14.11 10.63 0.57
N ALA A 257 -14.64 9.46 0.20
CA ALA A 257 -14.42 8.86 -1.12
C ALA A 257 -15.27 9.55 -2.19
N GLN A 258 -14.68 9.88 -3.34
CA GLN A 258 -15.41 10.46 -4.47
C GLN A 258 -16.12 9.41 -5.33
N GLY A 259 -15.63 8.18 -5.30
CA GLY A 259 -16.18 7.07 -6.07
C GLY A 259 -16.13 5.77 -5.28
N VAL A 260 -17.21 5.01 -5.32
CA VAL A 260 -17.33 3.71 -4.64
C VAL A 260 -17.76 2.66 -5.66
N LEU A 261 -17.01 1.56 -5.72
CA LEU A 261 -17.36 0.36 -6.46
C LEU A 261 -17.70 -0.74 -5.46
N MET A 262 -18.91 -1.29 -5.55
CA MET A 262 -19.38 -2.38 -4.70
C MET A 262 -19.64 -3.64 -5.53
N ASN A 263 -19.00 -4.75 -5.17
CA ASN A 263 -19.30 -6.08 -5.71
C ASN A 263 -20.00 -6.92 -4.65
N ILE A 264 -21.14 -7.50 -5.00
CA ILE A 264 -21.86 -8.47 -4.17
C ILE A 264 -21.79 -9.84 -4.84
N THR A 265 -21.08 -10.78 -4.23
CA THR A 265 -21.02 -12.16 -4.70
C THR A 265 -21.83 -13.06 -3.77
N GLY A 266 -22.74 -13.86 -4.31
CA GLY A 266 -23.53 -14.80 -3.54
C GLY A 266 -23.91 -16.04 -4.35
N GLY A 267 -24.52 -17.02 -3.68
CA GLY A 267 -25.08 -18.19 -4.35
C GLY A 267 -26.33 -17.87 -5.16
N SER A 268 -26.90 -18.88 -5.81
CA SER A 268 -28.16 -18.77 -6.56
C SER A 268 -29.37 -18.34 -5.71
N SER A 269 -29.22 -18.33 -4.38
CA SER A 269 -30.19 -17.82 -3.42
C SER A 269 -30.12 -16.30 -3.21
N LEU A 270 -29.18 -15.59 -3.83
CA LEU A 270 -29.03 -14.14 -3.72
C LEU A 270 -30.26 -13.43 -4.29
N SER A 271 -30.94 -12.67 -3.44
CA SER A 271 -32.16 -11.94 -3.81
C SER A 271 -31.88 -10.46 -4.12
N LEU A 272 -32.77 -9.85 -4.91
CA LEU A 272 -32.70 -8.41 -5.18
C LEU A 272 -32.83 -7.56 -3.90
N TYR A 273 -33.60 -8.04 -2.91
CA TYR A 273 -33.76 -7.36 -1.62
C TYR A 273 -32.44 -7.31 -0.85
N GLU A 274 -31.70 -8.42 -0.81
CA GLU A 274 -30.37 -8.48 -0.20
C GLU A 274 -29.37 -7.55 -0.90
N VAL A 275 -29.41 -7.49 -2.24
CA VAL A 275 -28.57 -6.56 -3.02
C VAL A 275 -28.88 -5.11 -2.68
N GLN A 276 -30.17 -4.74 -2.61
CA GLN A 276 -30.60 -3.38 -2.24
C GLN A 276 -30.19 -3.03 -0.82
N GLU A 277 -30.40 -3.93 0.14
CA GLU A 277 -30.07 -3.69 1.55
C GLU A 277 -28.56 -3.47 1.75
N ALA A 278 -27.72 -4.26 1.08
CA ALA A 278 -26.27 -4.07 1.11
C ALA A 278 -25.86 -2.73 0.48
N ALA A 279 -26.48 -2.35 -0.66
CA ALA A 279 -26.22 -1.07 -1.32
C ALA A 279 -26.59 0.12 -0.43
N ASP A 280 -27.76 0.09 0.22
CA ASP A 280 -28.25 1.16 1.08
C ASP A 280 -27.32 1.40 2.28
N ILE A 281 -26.76 0.33 2.86
CA ILE A 281 -25.80 0.42 3.97
C ILE A 281 -24.50 1.07 3.52
N VAL A 282 -23.96 0.66 2.38
CA VAL A 282 -22.70 1.25 1.85
C VAL A 282 -22.91 2.70 1.43
N ALA A 283 -24.03 3.02 0.79
CA ALA A 283 -24.40 4.38 0.42
C ALA A 283 -24.56 5.27 1.65
N SER A 284 -25.21 4.77 2.71
CA SER A 284 -25.40 5.52 3.98
C SER A 284 -24.09 5.77 4.74
N ALA A 285 -23.07 4.94 4.52
CA ALA A 285 -21.74 5.11 5.10
C ALA A 285 -20.83 6.04 4.29
N SER A 286 -21.22 6.37 3.05
CA SER A 286 -20.46 7.19 2.11
C SER A 286 -21.00 8.63 2.05
N ASP A 287 -20.28 9.52 1.38
CA ASP A 287 -20.73 10.90 1.13
C ASP A 287 -22.00 10.95 0.27
N GLN A 288 -22.87 11.95 0.49
CA GLN A 288 -24.13 12.10 -0.25
C GLN A 288 -23.94 12.30 -1.77
N ASP A 289 -22.80 12.86 -2.17
CA ASP A 289 -22.45 13.16 -3.56
C ASP A 289 -21.50 12.10 -4.16
N VAL A 290 -21.33 10.94 -3.50
CA VAL A 290 -20.45 9.87 -3.98
C VAL A 290 -21.00 9.26 -5.27
N ASN A 291 -20.13 9.08 -6.27
CA ASN A 291 -20.50 8.27 -7.42
C ASN A 291 -20.37 6.78 -7.05
N MET A 292 -21.49 6.12 -6.75
CA MET A 292 -21.51 4.71 -6.38
C MET A 292 -21.98 3.84 -7.54
N ILE A 293 -21.14 2.88 -7.93
CA ILE A 293 -21.51 1.80 -8.85
C ILE A 293 -21.54 0.48 -8.09
N PHE A 294 -22.51 -0.38 -8.42
CA PHE A 294 -22.59 -1.70 -7.83
C PHE A 294 -22.97 -2.75 -8.85
N GLY A 295 -22.43 -3.95 -8.67
CA GLY A 295 -22.84 -5.12 -9.44
C GLY A 295 -22.93 -6.35 -8.55
N SER A 296 -23.54 -7.40 -9.11
CA SER A 296 -23.80 -8.63 -8.38
C SER A 296 -23.47 -9.86 -9.22
N VAL A 297 -22.70 -10.77 -8.64
CA VAL A 297 -22.19 -11.97 -9.30
C VAL A 297 -22.72 -13.21 -8.59
N ILE A 298 -23.17 -14.19 -9.38
CA ILE A 298 -23.59 -15.49 -8.85
C ILE A 298 -22.42 -16.46 -8.91
N ASN A 299 -22.05 -16.99 -7.75
CA ASN A 299 -21.06 -18.05 -7.63
C ASN A 299 -21.71 -19.26 -6.96
N GLU A 300 -21.96 -20.31 -7.74
CA GLU A 300 -22.62 -21.54 -7.27
C GLU A 300 -21.84 -22.28 -6.16
N ASN A 301 -20.54 -21.99 -6.01
CA ASN A 301 -19.75 -22.55 -4.92
C ASN A 301 -20.09 -21.91 -3.56
N LEU A 302 -20.60 -20.67 -3.57
CA LEU A 302 -21.09 -19.99 -2.38
C LEU A 302 -22.53 -20.44 -2.15
N LYS A 303 -22.76 -21.22 -1.10
CA LYS A 303 -24.11 -21.71 -0.76
C LYS A 303 -24.95 -20.59 -0.12
N ASP A 304 -24.83 -20.48 1.20
CA ASP A 304 -25.56 -19.51 2.00
C ASP A 304 -24.72 -18.27 2.34
N GLU A 305 -23.50 -18.18 1.82
CA GLU A 305 -22.57 -17.08 2.04
C GLU A 305 -22.76 -15.96 1.02
N ILE A 306 -22.67 -14.72 1.50
CA ILE A 306 -22.54 -13.51 0.68
C ILE A 306 -21.19 -12.86 1.02
N VAL A 307 -20.48 -12.46 -0.03
CA VAL A 307 -19.26 -11.66 0.03
C VAL A 307 -19.56 -10.28 -0.55
N VAL A 308 -19.39 -9.24 0.26
CA VAL A 308 -19.47 -7.84 -0.18
C VAL A 308 -18.05 -7.28 -0.21
N THR A 309 -17.62 -6.82 -1.38
CA THR A 309 -16.34 -6.14 -1.58
C THR A 309 -16.62 -4.69 -1.93
N VAL A 310 -16.04 -3.76 -1.19
CA VAL A 310 -16.18 -2.31 -1.40
C VAL A 310 -14.82 -1.73 -1.73
N ILE A 311 -14.74 -0.98 -2.82
CA ILE A 311 -13.53 -0.29 -3.27
C ILE A 311 -13.84 1.20 -3.34
N ALA A 312 -13.20 1.95 -2.47
CA ALA A 312 -13.37 3.39 -2.35
C ALA A 312 -12.17 4.09 -3.01
N THR A 313 -12.45 5.10 -3.84
CA THR A 313 -11.46 5.79 -4.68
C THR A 313 -11.60 7.30 -4.56
N GLY A 314 -10.54 8.03 -4.90
CA GLY A 314 -10.57 9.48 -4.98
C GLY A 314 -10.59 10.18 -3.62
N PHE A 315 -9.93 9.60 -2.63
CA PHE A 315 -9.75 10.24 -1.32
C PHE A 315 -8.93 11.54 -1.49
N ASN A 316 -9.44 12.64 -0.92
CA ASN A 316 -8.72 13.91 -0.91
C ASN A 316 -7.46 13.80 -0.04
N GLU A 317 -6.29 13.78 -0.67
CA GLU A 317 -5.00 13.66 0.03
C GLU A 317 -4.62 14.91 0.87
N GLU A 318 -5.38 16.00 0.75
CA GLU A 318 -5.13 17.23 1.51
C GLU A 318 -5.48 17.12 3.01
N VAL A 319 -6.15 16.05 3.46
CA VAL A 319 -6.54 15.92 4.87
C VAL A 319 -5.46 15.23 5.73
N ALA A 320 -4.43 14.63 5.13
CA ALA A 320 -3.38 13.89 5.82
C ALA A 320 -2.08 14.68 6.08
N ALA A 321 -2.06 16.00 5.86
CA ALA A 321 -0.95 16.83 6.31
C ALA A 321 -1.15 17.23 7.78
N PRO A 322 -0.25 16.85 8.72
CA PRO A 322 -0.29 17.43 10.06
C PRO A 322 -0.05 18.93 9.91
N LYS A 323 -1.08 19.73 10.21
CA LYS A 323 -0.95 21.20 10.25
C LYS A 323 0.27 21.53 11.12
N PRO A 324 1.29 22.23 10.60
CA PRO A 324 2.41 22.64 11.43
C PRO A 324 1.84 23.53 12.54
N ALA A 325 2.06 23.11 13.78
CA ALA A 325 1.72 23.89 14.96
C ALA A 325 2.37 25.27 14.81
N ARG A 326 1.54 26.31 14.66
CA ARG A 326 2.03 27.69 14.65
C ARG A 326 2.76 27.94 15.97
N PRO A 327 4.03 28.39 15.98
CA PRO A 327 4.65 28.84 17.21
C PRO A 327 3.88 30.06 17.72
N SER A 328 3.29 29.93 18.90
CA SER A 328 2.66 31.03 19.64
C SER A 328 3.75 32.02 20.04
N PHE A 329 3.93 33.08 19.24
CA PHE A 329 4.68 34.26 19.66
C PHE A 329 3.95 34.95 20.81
N GLY A 330 4.59 34.96 21.98
CA GLY A 330 4.08 35.59 23.19
C GLY A 330 3.80 37.09 23.00
N GLN A 331 2.63 37.52 23.45
CA GLN A 331 2.29 38.93 23.61
C GLN A 331 3.12 39.56 24.75
N PRO A 332 3.65 40.78 24.59
CA PRO A 332 4.25 41.53 25.69
C PRO A 332 3.18 42.13 26.60
N LYS A 333 3.28 41.89 27.91
CA LYS A 333 2.50 42.61 28.93
C LYS A 333 2.93 44.08 28.97
N GLN A 334 2.03 44.99 28.58
CA GLN A 334 2.14 46.42 28.87
C GLN A 334 1.84 46.66 30.36
N GLN A 335 2.83 47.19 31.09
CA GLN A 335 2.67 47.69 32.45
C GLN A 335 2.32 49.19 32.40
N GLN A 336 1.22 49.53 33.06
CA GLN A 336 0.66 50.88 33.17
C GLN A 336 1.56 51.79 34.02
N THR A 337 1.75 53.01 33.53
CA THR A 337 2.43 54.13 34.15
C THR A 337 1.51 54.88 35.12
N HIS A 338 1.93 55.03 36.38
CA HIS A 338 1.48 56.10 37.27
C HIS A 338 2.72 56.88 37.77
N SER A 339 2.66 58.19 37.60
CA SER A 339 3.60 59.22 38.08
C SER A 339 2.98 59.96 39.29
N PRO A 340 3.61 60.99 39.92
CA PRO A 340 5.03 61.27 40.22
C PRO A 340 5.25 61.74 41.69
N SER A 341 6.51 61.81 42.18
CA SER A 341 6.97 62.93 43.06
C SER A 341 8.45 62.89 43.48
N LEU A 342 9.11 64.05 43.26
CA LEU A 342 10.06 64.79 44.13
C LEU A 342 11.53 64.33 44.31
N SER A 343 12.41 65.00 43.53
CA SER A 343 13.58 65.82 43.95
C SER A 343 14.57 65.35 45.03
N ARG A 344 15.86 65.24 44.67
CA ARG A 344 16.97 66.13 45.14
C ARG A 344 18.35 65.72 44.60
N ASP A 345 19.07 66.71 44.07
CA ASP A 345 20.52 66.76 43.88
C ASP A 345 21.30 66.71 45.22
N ARG A 346 22.47 66.04 45.22
CA ARG A 346 23.75 66.54 45.78
C ARG A 346 24.88 65.48 45.77
N ASP A 347 25.93 65.82 45.01
CA ASP A 347 27.37 65.89 45.37
C ASP A 347 28.15 64.74 46.06
N ARG A 348 29.36 64.53 45.48
CA ARG A 348 30.70 64.17 46.05
C ARG A 348 31.21 62.71 46.03
N GLU A 349 32.28 62.52 45.25
CA GLU A 349 33.40 61.56 45.38
C GLU A 349 34.25 61.77 46.68
N PRO A 350 35.35 61.02 46.94
CA PRO A 350 35.59 59.56 46.91
C PRO A 350 36.31 59.07 48.20
N LYS A 351 36.47 57.75 48.41
CA LYS A 351 37.62 57.20 49.19
C LYS A 351 37.80 55.67 49.02
N ARG A 352 39.05 55.28 49.22
CA ARG A 352 39.80 54.07 48.86
C ARG A 352 40.06 53.19 50.09
N GLU A 353 40.17 51.87 49.91
CA GLU A 353 41.08 50.89 50.58
C GLU A 353 40.64 49.46 50.16
N GLU A 354 41.45 48.74 49.35
CA GLU A 354 42.39 47.65 49.75
C GLU A 354 41.69 46.40 50.34
N GLN A 355 41.91 45.15 49.90
CA GLN A 355 43.19 44.47 49.68
C GLN A 355 43.02 43.07 49.00
N SER A 356 44.03 42.67 48.20
CA SER A 356 44.68 41.34 48.00
C SER A 356 43.86 40.07 47.64
N HIS A 357 44.27 39.09 46.81
CA HIS A 357 45.58 38.60 46.35
C HIS A 357 45.47 37.83 45.00
N GLU A 358 46.48 37.99 44.15
CA GLU A 358 47.02 37.06 43.13
C GLU A 358 48.35 36.44 43.70
N PRO A 359 49.15 35.54 43.05
CA PRO A 359 49.11 34.96 41.68
C PRO A 359 49.48 33.44 41.58
N PRO A 360 49.66 32.87 40.36
CA PRO A 360 50.06 31.47 40.10
C PRO A 360 51.51 31.31 39.57
N VAL A 361 52.18 30.15 39.73
CA VAL A 361 53.38 29.77 38.93
C VAL A 361 53.57 28.23 38.78
N ARG A 362 54.01 27.85 37.57
CA ARG A 362 54.51 26.57 36.99
C ARG A 362 55.64 25.84 37.77
N ASN A 363 55.79 24.51 37.59
CA ASN A 363 56.84 23.91 36.72
C ASN A 363 56.81 22.37 36.57
N SER A 364 57.42 21.96 35.46
CA SER A 364 57.76 20.64 34.88
C SER A 364 58.33 19.53 35.79
N SER A 365 58.06 18.24 35.50
CA SER A 365 58.91 17.35 34.65
C SER A 365 58.63 15.83 34.79
N SER A 366 58.70 15.13 33.66
CA SER A 366 59.26 13.76 33.41
C SER A 366 58.52 12.46 33.79
N GLN A 367 58.53 11.53 32.80
CA GLN A 367 58.39 10.05 32.83
C GLN A 367 56.99 9.51 33.15
N SER A 368 56.34 8.67 32.32
CA SER A 368 56.85 7.45 31.70
C SER A 368 55.87 6.90 30.64
N SER A 369 56.44 6.21 29.66
CA SER A 369 55.84 5.41 28.59
C SER A 369 55.01 4.22 29.09
N GLN A 370 53.81 4.02 28.53
CA GLN A 370 53.18 2.73 28.14
C GLN A 370 51.66 2.94 27.95
N GLY A 371 51.10 2.52 26.80
CA GLY A 371 49.64 2.39 26.69
C GLY A 371 48.98 2.60 25.32
N GLU A 372 49.70 2.60 24.20
CA GLU A 372 49.06 2.35 22.89
C GLU A 372 48.98 0.84 22.67
N GLU A 373 47.96 0.18 23.23
CA GLU A 373 47.48 -1.16 22.82
C GLU A 373 46.27 -1.56 23.67
N THR A 374 45.13 -0.84 23.56
CA THR A 374 43.89 -1.30 24.20
C THR A 374 42.61 -0.88 23.50
N LEU A 375 42.66 -0.74 22.17
CA LEU A 375 41.48 -0.42 21.35
C LEU A 375 40.91 -1.63 20.58
N ASP A 376 41.51 -2.82 20.66
CA ASP A 376 41.08 -4.02 19.90
C ASP A 376 40.38 -5.12 20.73
N ILE A 377 39.66 -4.75 21.79
CA ILE A 377 38.81 -5.73 22.52
C ILE A 377 37.37 -5.21 22.61
N PRO A 378 36.39 -5.93 22.02
CA PRO A 378 34.97 -5.63 22.16
C PRO A 378 34.50 -5.64 23.64
N THR A 379 33.64 -4.68 23.97
CA THR A 379 33.23 -4.34 25.35
C THR A 379 32.61 -5.51 26.14
N PHE A 380 32.08 -6.53 25.47
CA PHE A 380 31.38 -7.67 26.10
C PHE A 380 32.31 -8.75 26.69
N LEU A 381 33.61 -8.73 26.42
CA LEU A 381 34.59 -9.69 26.97
C LEU A 381 35.34 -9.19 28.21
N ARG A 382 35.11 -7.95 28.65
CA ARG A 382 35.95 -7.30 29.66
C ARG A 382 35.63 -7.67 31.12
N ASN A 383 34.57 -8.45 31.40
CA ASN A 383 34.05 -8.59 32.77
C ASN A 383 33.63 -9.99 33.24
N ARG A 384 34.21 -11.07 32.72
CA ARG A 384 33.83 -12.45 33.12
C ARG A 384 34.73 -13.17 34.12
N ASN A 385 35.76 -12.53 34.69
CA ASN A 385 36.71 -13.18 35.61
C ASN A 385 36.92 -12.48 36.97
N ARG A 386 35.85 -12.01 37.63
CA ARG A 386 35.91 -11.65 39.06
C ARG A 386 34.63 -12.03 39.83
N ARG A 387 34.43 -13.34 40.03
CA ARG A 387 33.72 -13.91 41.20
C ARG A 387 34.39 -15.23 41.59
N ARG A 388 35.40 -15.13 42.46
CA ARG A 388 35.52 -15.98 43.65
C ARG A 388 35.53 -15.04 44.84
#